data_AF-A0A9P7BZL7-F1
#
_entry.id   AF-A0A9P7BZL7-F1
#
_cell.length_a   1.000
_cell.length_b   1.000
_cell.length_c   1.000
_cell.angle_alpha   90.00
_cell.angle_beta   90.00
_cell.angle_gamma   90.00
#
_symmetry.space_group_name_H-M   'P 1'
#
loop_
_entity.id
_entity.type
_entity.pdbx_description
1 polymer ?
#
loop_
_entity_poly.entity_id
_entity_poly.type
_entity_poly.pdbx_seq_one_letter_code
_entity_poly.pdbx_strand_id
1 'polypeptide(L)'
;MLLLIYIVLAKQRGNTGITSQVLFYPVVDNDFETESYILYKDDAFLRRENMQQVWQLYTAKEEDWSSPLMAPLKATTEELSGLPPALVITAERDVLRSEGVAYAKKLAKAGVSTLSTTYHNVAHGFVTFAMPRLLPEAYSVIAQMTDWLNRGWKSTSKI
;
A
#
# COMPACT_ATOMS: atom_id res chain seq x y z
N MET A 1 -6.25 2.84 -0.19
CA MET A 1 -6.94 3.10 -1.46
C MET A 1 -6.71 4.53 -1.98
N LEU A 2 -7.26 5.60 -1.36
CA LEU A 2 -7.25 6.98 -1.92
C LEU A 2 -5.87 7.59 -2.28
N LEU A 3 -4.82 7.34 -1.48
CA LEU A 3 -3.49 7.92 -1.73
C LEU A 3 -2.87 7.44 -3.06
N LEU A 4 -3.08 6.18 -3.42
CA LEU A 4 -2.53 5.58 -4.63
C LEU A 4 -3.20 6.14 -5.90
N ILE A 5 -4.51 6.37 -5.82
CA ILE A 5 -5.29 7.01 -6.88
C ILE A 5 -4.75 8.41 -7.15
N TYR A 6 -4.50 9.18 -6.09
CA TYR A 6 -3.97 10.53 -6.21
C TYR A 6 -2.61 10.57 -6.91
N ILE A 7 -1.70 9.63 -6.60
CA ILE A 7 -0.37 9.60 -7.22
C ILE A 7 -0.47 9.27 -8.72
N VAL A 8 -1.29 8.28 -9.08
CA VAL A 8 -1.53 7.92 -10.50
C VAL A 8 -2.15 9.10 -11.25
N LEU A 9 -3.16 9.76 -10.67
CA LEU A 9 -3.79 10.94 -11.27
C LEU A 9 -2.83 12.14 -11.34
N ALA A 10 -2.01 12.37 -10.33
CA ALA A 10 -1.01 13.43 -10.32
C ALA A 10 -0.01 13.25 -11.47
N LYS A 11 0.49 12.03 -11.66
CA LYS A 11 1.34 11.68 -12.81
C LYS A 11 0.61 11.92 -14.15
N GLN A 12 -0.60 11.40 -14.31
CA GLN A 12 -1.39 11.59 -15.54
C GLN A 12 -1.64 13.06 -15.87
N ARG A 13 -1.71 13.92 -14.85
CA ARG A 13 -1.88 15.38 -14.98
C ARG A 13 -0.56 16.15 -15.07
N GLY A 14 0.58 15.47 -15.15
CA GLY A 14 1.91 16.08 -15.24
C GLY A 14 2.44 16.70 -13.94
N ASN A 15 1.80 16.44 -12.79
CA ASN A 15 2.29 16.89 -11.49
C ASN A 15 3.33 15.90 -10.95
N THR A 16 4.60 16.30 -10.98
CA THR A 16 5.75 15.52 -10.53
C THR A 16 6.27 15.94 -9.15
N GLY A 17 5.54 16.79 -8.42
CA GLY A 17 5.96 17.30 -7.11
C GLY A 17 5.97 16.26 -5.98
N ILE A 18 5.48 15.04 -6.23
CA ILE A 18 5.50 13.95 -5.26
C ILE A 18 6.85 13.24 -5.34
N THR A 19 7.66 13.41 -4.30
CA THR A 19 9.05 12.91 -4.27
C THR A 19 9.16 11.51 -3.71
N SER A 20 8.15 11.03 -2.97
CA SER A 20 8.12 9.70 -2.34
C SER A 20 6.69 9.32 -1.95
N GLN A 21 6.42 8.03 -1.86
CA GLN A 21 5.17 7.48 -1.32
C GLN A 21 5.47 6.46 -0.20
N VAL A 22 4.66 6.50 0.86
CA VAL A 22 4.71 5.56 1.98
C VAL A 22 3.33 4.94 2.13
N LEU A 23 3.26 3.62 2.02
CA LEU A 23 2.03 2.85 1.91
C LEU A 23 1.95 1.87 3.09
N PHE A 24 1.12 2.19 4.08
CA PHE A 24 0.80 1.27 5.17
C PHE A 24 -0.34 0.34 4.74
N TYR A 25 -0.10 -0.98 4.80
CA TYR A 25 -1.06 -2.06 4.55
C TYR A 25 -2.06 -1.72 3.43
N PRO A 26 -1.56 -1.46 2.21
CA PRO A 26 -2.38 -0.80 1.20
C PRO A 26 -3.40 -1.76 0.61
N VAL A 27 -4.67 -1.32 0.57
CA VAL A 27 -5.70 -1.93 -0.28
C VAL A 27 -5.40 -1.59 -1.74
N VAL A 28 -5.08 -2.61 -2.55
CA VAL A 28 -4.60 -2.47 -3.94
C VAL A 28 -5.27 -3.39 -4.94
N ASP A 29 -6.08 -4.34 -4.48
CA ASP A 29 -6.85 -5.23 -5.35
C ASP A 29 -8.18 -5.63 -4.70
N ASN A 30 -9.04 -6.28 -5.49
CA ASN A 30 -10.31 -6.84 -5.04
C ASN A 30 -10.36 -8.37 -5.16
N ASP A 31 -9.20 -9.03 -5.22
CA ASP A 31 -9.09 -10.48 -5.14
C ASP A 31 -9.10 -10.94 -3.68
N PHE A 32 -10.28 -11.36 -3.22
CA PHE A 32 -10.49 -11.87 -1.87
C PHE A 32 -10.05 -13.34 -1.69
N GLU A 33 -9.42 -13.96 -2.69
CA GLU A 33 -8.95 -15.35 -2.67
C GLU A 33 -7.43 -15.48 -2.59
N THR A 34 -6.69 -14.38 -2.41
CA THR A 34 -5.25 -14.48 -2.20
C THR A 34 -4.90 -15.25 -0.91
N GLU A 35 -3.70 -15.80 -0.84
CA GLU A 35 -3.22 -16.61 0.30
C GLU A 35 -3.50 -15.96 1.66
N SER A 36 -3.23 -14.65 1.81
CA SER A 36 -3.44 -13.95 3.08
C SER A 36 -4.91 -13.71 3.40
N TYR A 37 -5.76 -13.47 2.40
CA TYR A 37 -7.20 -13.38 2.60
C TYR A 37 -7.77 -14.70 3.11
N ILE A 38 -7.29 -15.85 2.61
CA ILE A 38 -7.72 -17.17 3.06
C ILE A 38 -7.19 -17.45 4.47
N LEU A 39 -5.90 -17.21 4.71
CA LEU A 39 -5.24 -17.54 5.97
C LEU A 39 -5.74 -16.71 7.16
N TYR A 40 -6.05 -15.43 6.94
CA TYR A 40 -6.43 -14.48 8.00
C TYR A 40 -7.88 -13.99 7.90
N LYS A 41 -8.75 -14.71 7.19
CA LYS A 41 -10.14 -14.30 6.94
C LYS A 41 -10.91 -13.89 8.21
N ASP A 42 -10.63 -14.57 9.33
CA ASP A 42 -11.33 -14.39 10.61
C ASP A 42 -10.54 -13.56 11.64
N ASP A 43 -9.46 -12.86 11.24
CA ASP A 43 -8.65 -12.06 12.17
C ASP A 43 -9.50 -11.00 12.91
N ALA A 44 -9.19 -10.74 14.17
CA ALA A 44 -9.96 -9.85 15.02
C ALA A 44 -9.89 -8.37 14.59
N PHE A 45 -8.84 -7.97 13.87
CA PHE A 45 -8.61 -6.57 13.48
C PHE A 45 -9.18 -6.23 12.11
N LEU A 46 -9.01 -7.12 11.12
CA LEU A 46 -9.55 -6.93 9.78
C LEU A 46 -9.94 -8.27 9.18
N ARG A 47 -11.24 -8.46 8.94
CA ARG A 47 -11.78 -9.68 8.34
C ARG A 47 -11.97 -9.54 6.84
N ARG A 48 -11.99 -10.69 6.17
CA ARG A 48 -12.29 -10.76 4.73
C ARG A 48 -13.66 -10.14 4.41
N GLU A 49 -14.68 -10.45 5.21
CA GLU A 49 -16.03 -9.92 4.98
C GLU A 49 -16.09 -8.39 5.12
N ASN A 50 -15.28 -7.82 6.03
CA ASN A 50 -15.21 -6.36 6.17
C ASN A 50 -14.65 -5.71 4.91
N MET A 51 -13.62 -6.31 4.29
CA MET A 51 -13.07 -5.79 3.03
C MET A 51 -14.05 -5.92 1.87
N GLN A 52 -14.81 -7.02 1.78
CA GLN A 52 -15.87 -7.16 0.77
C GLN A 52 -16.93 -6.05 0.90
N GLN A 53 -17.35 -5.75 2.14
CA GLN A 53 -18.28 -4.65 2.42
C GLN A 53 -17.67 -3.28 2.08
N VAL A 54 -16.40 -3.04 2.39
CA VAL A 54 -15.70 -1.79 2.03
C VAL A 54 -15.72 -1.57 0.51
N TRP A 55 -15.45 -2.60 -0.28
CA TRP A 55 -15.49 -2.50 -1.75
C TRP A 55 -16.89 -2.18 -2.28
N GLN A 56 -17.93 -2.79 -1.71
CA GLN A 56 -19.34 -2.50 -2.05
C GLN A 56 -19.77 -1.07 -1.68
N LEU A 57 -19.27 -0.54 -0.56
CA LEU A 57 -19.59 0.82 -0.12
C LEU A 57 -18.79 1.89 -0.89
N TYR A 58 -17.62 1.53 -1.41
CA TYR A 58 -16.71 2.49 -2.03
C TYR A 58 -17.12 2.88 -3.46
N THR A 59 -17.73 1.97 -4.22
CA THR A 59 -18.40 2.32 -5.48
C THR A 59 -19.64 1.47 -5.69
N ALA A 60 -20.69 2.10 -6.20
CA ALA A 60 -21.96 1.43 -6.52
C ALA A 60 -21.88 0.58 -7.80
N LYS A 61 -20.81 0.69 -8.59
CA LYS A 61 -20.65 -0.01 -9.88
C LYS A 61 -19.50 -1.02 -9.79
N GLU A 62 -19.83 -2.30 -9.81
CA GLU A 62 -18.85 -3.39 -9.77
C GLU A 62 -17.88 -3.36 -10.96
N GLU A 63 -18.33 -2.86 -12.12
CA GLU A 63 -17.50 -2.68 -13.32
C GLU A 63 -16.25 -1.84 -13.04
N ASP A 64 -16.38 -0.83 -12.16
CA ASP A 64 -15.28 0.06 -11.79
C ASP A 64 -14.23 -0.65 -10.91
N TRP A 65 -14.54 -1.79 -10.30
CA TRP A 65 -13.60 -2.53 -9.44
C TRP A 65 -12.39 -3.09 -10.22
N SER A 66 -12.52 -3.19 -11.54
CA SER A 66 -11.43 -3.58 -12.43
C SER A 66 -10.51 -2.42 -12.82
N SER A 67 -10.91 -1.18 -12.57
CA SER A 67 -10.14 0.00 -12.93
C SER A 67 -8.81 0.06 -12.18
N PRO A 68 -7.69 0.38 -12.85
CA PRO A 68 -6.41 0.69 -12.20
C PRO A 68 -6.48 1.82 -11.16
N LEU A 69 -7.48 2.69 -11.28
CA LEU A 69 -7.73 3.75 -10.28
C LEU A 69 -8.41 3.22 -9.01
N MET A 70 -8.93 2.01 -9.02
CA MET A 70 -9.60 1.37 -7.87
C MET A 70 -8.75 0.23 -7.31
N ALA A 71 -8.26 -0.61 -8.21
CA ALA A 71 -7.33 -1.70 -7.94
C ALA A 71 -5.97 -1.43 -8.63
N PRO A 72 -5.08 -0.61 -8.05
CA PRO A 72 -3.76 -0.31 -8.61
C PRO A 72 -2.92 -1.54 -8.99
N LEU A 73 -3.16 -2.70 -8.36
CA LEU A 73 -2.49 -3.94 -8.73
C LEU A 73 -2.83 -4.40 -10.15
N LYS A 74 -3.96 -3.94 -10.73
CA LYS A 74 -4.37 -4.22 -12.10
C LYS A 74 -3.70 -3.33 -13.15
N ALA A 75 -3.09 -2.20 -12.75
CA ALA A 75 -2.37 -1.31 -13.66
C ALA A 75 -1.22 -2.03 -14.38
N THR A 76 -1.00 -1.78 -15.66
CA THR A 76 0.16 -2.28 -16.42
C THR A 76 1.49 -1.76 -15.86
N THR A 77 2.60 -2.42 -16.17
CA THR A 77 3.94 -1.94 -15.77
C THR A 77 4.25 -0.57 -16.36
N GLU A 78 3.75 -0.28 -17.55
CA GLU A 78 3.94 0.98 -18.26
C GLU A 78 3.17 2.12 -17.55
N GLU A 79 1.93 1.85 -17.12
CA GLU A 79 1.14 2.80 -16.32
C GLU A 79 1.80 3.12 -14.98
N LEU A 80 2.46 2.13 -14.36
CA LEU A 80 3.16 2.29 -13.08
C LEU A 80 4.58 2.89 -13.22
N SER A 81 5.18 2.90 -14.40
CA SER A 81 6.53 3.41 -14.62
C SER A 81 6.65 4.90 -14.26
N GLY A 82 7.76 5.32 -13.65
CA GLY A 82 7.96 6.73 -13.29
C GLY A 82 7.06 7.24 -12.15
N LEU A 83 6.34 6.37 -11.44
CA LEU A 83 5.76 6.73 -10.15
C LEU A 83 6.89 7.04 -9.14
N PRO A 84 6.60 7.86 -8.11
CA PRO A 84 7.58 8.19 -7.07
C PRO A 84 8.08 6.94 -6.33
N PRO A 85 9.31 6.94 -5.80
CA PRO A 85 9.83 5.87 -4.97
C PRO A 85 8.84 5.46 -3.86
N ALA A 86 8.64 4.16 -3.67
CA ALA A 86 7.66 3.61 -2.75
C ALA A 86 8.25 2.82 -1.58
N LEU A 87 7.82 3.14 -0.36
CA LEU A 87 7.93 2.27 0.81
C LEU A 87 6.58 1.57 1.03
N VAL A 88 6.56 0.24 0.97
CA VAL A 88 5.36 -0.59 1.18
C VAL A 88 5.51 -1.39 2.47
N ILE A 89 4.68 -1.08 3.45
CA ILE A 89 4.65 -1.75 4.76
C ILE A 89 3.46 -2.69 4.79
N THR A 90 3.67 -3.95 5.16
CA THR A 90 2.61 -4.94 5.37
C THR A 90 2.72 -5.54 6.76
N ALA A 91 1.60 -6.05 7.28
CA ALA A 91 1.56 -6.80 8.52
C ALA A 91 1.47 -8.30 8.20
N GLU A 92 2.08 -9.15 9.03
CA GLU A 92 2.04 -10.59 8.84
C GLU A 92 0.63 -11.16 8.94
N ARG A 93 -0.16 -10.70 9.93
CA ARG A 93 -1.54 -11.12 10.19
C ARG A 93 -2.53 -10.13 9.60
N ASP A 94 -2.56 -10.06 8.27
CA ASP A 94 -3.39 -9.12 7.54
C ASP A 94 -3.87 -9.76 6.24
N VAL A 95 -5.17 -9.69 5.99
CA VAL A 95 -5.78 -10.17 4.75
C VAL A 95 -5.21 -9.46 3.52
N LEU A 96 -4.76 -8.21 3.65
CA LEU A 96 -4.19 -7.38 2.58
C LEU A 96 -2.70 -7.65 2.31
N ARG A 97 -2.05 -8.52 3.07
CA ARG A 97 -0.60 -8.75 2.99
C ARG A 97 -0.16 -9.17 1.59
N SER A 98 -0.82 -10.18 1.01
CA SER A 98 -0.43 -10.73 -0.29
C SER A 98 -0.57 -9.72 -1.42
N GLU A 99 -1.65 -8.94 -1.44
CA GLU A 99 -1.86 -7.89 -2.44
C GLU A 99 -0.85 -6.74 -2.29
N GLY A 100 -0.55 -6.31 -1.06
CA GLY A 100 0.45 -5.28 -0.81
C GLY A 100 1.86 -5.70 -1.26
N VAL A 101 2.26 -6.94 -0.96
CA VAL A 101 3.54 -7.51 -1.43
C VAL A 101 3.56 -7.66 -2.96
N ALA A 102 2.46 -8.09 -3.56
CA ALA A 102 2.34 -8.21 -5.02
C ALA A 102 2.48 -6.84 -5.71
N TYR A 103 1.86 -5.79 -5.14
CA TYR A 103 1.97 -4.44 -5.67
C TYR A 103 3.39 -3.88 -5.57
N ALA A 104 4.07 -4.09 -4.44
CA ALA A 104 5.47 -3.70 -4.30
C ALA A 104 6.38 -4.39 -5.35
N LYS A 105 6.16 -5.68 -5.61
CA LYS A 105 6.84 -6.41 -6.68
C LYS A 105 6.53 -5.83 -8.06
N LYS A 106 5.28 -5.43 -8.31
CA LYS A 106 4.87 -4.83 -9.59
C LYS A 106 5.48 -3.45 -9.81
N LEU A 107 5.53 -2.61 -8.79
CA LEU A 107 6.24 -1.32 -8.81
C LEU A 107 7.73 -1.49 -9.13
N ALA A 108 8.41 -2.44 -8.46
CA ALA A 108 9.81 -2.73 -8.73
C ALA A 108 10.03 -3.20 -10.19
N LYS A 109 9.14 -4.05 -10.73
CA LYS A 109 9.16 -4.47 -12.14
C LYS A 109 8.95 -3.30 -13.11
N ALA A 110 8.16 -2.31 -12.73
CA ALA A 110 7.94 -1.09 -13.49
C ALA A 110 9.11 -0.07 -13.40
N GLY A 111 10.20 -0.42 -12.71
CA GLY A 111 11.37 0.45 -12.55
C GLY A 111 11.24 1.49 -11.42
N VAL A 112 10.19 1.40 -10.59
CA VAL A 112 10.02 2.29 -9.43
C VAL A 112 10.92 1.80 -8.30
N SER A 113 11.74 2.70 -7.75
CA SER A 113 12.55 2.42 -6.55
C SER A 113 11.63 2.04 -5.39
N THR A 114 11.64 0.77 -5.00
CA THR A 114 10.63 0.22 -4.08
C THR A 114 11.30 -0.56 -2.95
N LEU A 115 10.94 -0.22 -1.72
CA LEU A 115 11.25 -1.02 -0.53
C LEU A 115 9.95 -1.63 0.00
N SER A 116 9.96 -2.95 0.24
CA SER A 116 8.83 -3.65 0.85
C SER A 116 9.28 -4.28 2.16
N THR A 117 8.46 -4.15 3.20
CA THR A 117 8.75 -4.76 4.51
C THR A 117 7.47 -5.31 5.11
N THR A 118 7.51 -6.60 5.46
CA THR A 118 6.47 -7.25 6.25
C THR A 118 6.92 -7.30 7.70
N TYR A 119 6.11 -6.74 8.59
CA TYR A 119 6.33 -6.82 10.03
C TYR A 119 5.64 -8.06 10.58
N HIS A 120 6.39 -8.86 11.33
CA HIS A 120 5.92 -10.10 11.92
C HIS A 120 5.19 -9.87 13.26
N ASN A 121 4.34 -10.81 13.64
CA ASN A 121 3.56 -10.83 14.89
C ASN A 121 2.60 -9.64 15.09
N VAL A 122 2.34 -8.86 14.05
CA VAL A 122 1.43 -7.72 14.07
C VAL A 122 0.25 -7.94 13.13
N ALA A 123 -0.89 -7.34 13.49
CA ALA A 123 -2.11 -7.36 12.71
C ALA A 123 -2.28 -6.08 11.87
N HIS A 124 -3.29 -6.08 11.00
CA HIS A 124 -3.68 -4.88 10.26
C HIS A 124 -3.83 -3.66 11.17
N GLY A 125 -3.35 -2.50 10.71
CA GLY A 125 -3.50 -1.25 11.45
C GLY A 125 -2.58 -1.09 12.68
N PHE A 126 -1.59 -1.95 12.89
CA PHE A 126 -0.68 -1.88 14.04
C PHE A 126 0.09 -0.54 14.18
N VAL A 127 0.25 0.22 13.09
CA VAL A 127 0.87 1.55 13.14
C VAL A 127 -0.16 2.61 13.56
N THR A 128 -1.42 2.47 13.15
CA THR A 128 -2.50 3.46 13.40
C THR A 128 -3.22 3.24 14.72
N PHE A 129 -3.53 2.00 15.08
CA PHE A 129 -4.41 1.66 16.21
C PHE A 129 -3.67 1.15 17.42
N ALA A 130 -2.44 0.64 17.27
CA ALA A 130 -1.64 0.34 18.44
C ALA A 130 -1.23 1.66 19.07
N MET A 131 -1.37 1.78 20.39
CA MET A 131 -0.63 2.78 21.16
C MET A 131 0.85 2.53 20.83
N PRO A 132 1.54 3.41 20.08
CA PRO A 132 2.86 3.08 19.53
C PRO A 132 3.85 2.67 20.62
N ARG A 133 3.64 3.18 21.84
CA ARG A 133 4.35 2.82 23.08
C ARG A 133 4.31 1.35 23.46
N LEU A 134 3.37 0.55 22.94
CA LEU A 134 3.15 -0.85 23.34
C LEU A 134 3.63 -1.86 22.29
N LEU A 135 3.95 -1.44 21.07
CA LEU A 135 4.46 -2.33 20.01
C LEU A 135 5.79 -1.79 19.45
N PRO A 136 6.92 -2.46 19.73
CA PRO A 136 8.23 -2.10 19.17
C PRO A 136 8.26 -2.03 17.63
N GLU A 137 7.40 -2.79 16.96
CA GLU A 137 7.24 -2.82 15.51
C GLU A 137 6.73 -1.48 14.97
N ALA A 138 5.81 -0.82 15.69
CA ALA A 138 5.31 0.50 15.29
C ALA A 138 6.42 1.56 15.30
N TYR A 139 7.32 1.51 16.29
CA TYR A 139 8.51 2.38 16.32
C TYR A 139 9.48 2.09 15.18
N SER A 140 9.67 0.81 14.86
CA SER A 140 10.53 0.39 13.76
C SER A 140 10.00 0.91 12.41
N VAL A 141 8.68 0.89 12.21
CA VAL A 141 8.04 1.51 11.04
C VAL A 141 8.27 3.02 11.00
N ILE A 142 8.11 3.72 12.12
CA ILE A 142 8.34 5.18 12.17
C ILE A 142 9.79 5.49 11.79
N ALA A 143 10.77 4.77 12.36
CA ALA A 143 12.18 4.96 12.04
C ALA A 143 12.47 4.68 10.55
N GLN A 144 11.93 3.59 10.01
CA GLN A 144 12.06 3.23 8.59
C GLN A 144 11.44 4.29 7.68
N MET A 145 10.25 4.77 8.00
CA MET A 145 9.57 5.84 7.26
C MET A 145 10.39 7.13 7.28
N THR A 146 10.92 7.52 8.44
CA THR A 146 11.75 8.72 8.56
C THR A 146 13.01 8.62 7.71
N ASP A 147 13.71 7.48 7.73
CA ASP A 147 14.88 7.27 6.87
C ASP A 147 14.49 7.34 5.38
N TRP A 148 13.40 6.68 5.00
CA TRP A 148 12.89 6.69 3.62
C TRP A 148 12.60 8.10 3.11
N LEU A 149 11.82 8.88 3.87
CA LEU A 149 11.45 10.24 3.50
C LEU A 149 12.67 11.17 3.46
N ASN A 150 13.64 10.99 4.37
CA ASN A 150 14.87 11.78 4.37
C ASN A 150 15.73 11.53 3.12
N ARG A 151 15.75 10.32 2.58
CA ARG A 151 16.45 10.02 1.33
C ARG A 151 15.81 10.74 0.14
N GLY A 152 14.49 10.70 0.05
CA GLY A 152 13.73 11.39 -1.01
C GLY A 152 13.85 12.92 -0.94
N TRP A 153 13.84 13.50 0.26
CA TRP A 153 14.01 14.94 0.47
C TRP A 153 15.42 15.44 0.13
N LYS A 154 16.46 14.69 0.51
CA LYS A 154 17.85 15.06 0.25
C LYS A 154 18.23 14.99 -1.23
N SER A 155 17.57 14.14 -2.04
CA SER A 155 17.83 14.11 -3.48
C SER A 155 17.28 15.32 -4.22
N THR A 156 16.24 15.98 -3.69
CA THR A 156 15.58 17.13 -4.34
C THR A 156 16.05 18.49 -3.84
N SER A 157 16.84 18.55 -2.78
CA SER A 157 17.33 19.80 -2.15
C SER A 157 18.70 20.26 -2.65
N LYS A 158 19.19 19.71 -3.77
CA LYS A 158 20.28 20.31 -4.56
C LYS A 158 19.69 21.28 -5.58
N ILE A 159 19.27 22.46 -5.10
CA ILE A 159 19.00 23.65 -5.93
C ILE A 159 19.75 24.80 -5.27
#